data_AF-A0A9E5GNR6-F1
#
_entry.id   AF-A0A9E5GNR6-F1
#
_cell.length_a   1.000
_cell.length_b   1.000
_cell.length_c   1.000
_cell.angle_alpha   90.00
_cell.angle_beta   90.00
_cell.angle_gamma   90.00
#
_symmetry.space_group_name_H-M   'P 1'
#
loop_
_entity.id
_entity.type
_entity.pdbx_description
1 polymer ?
#
loop_
_entity_poly.entity_id
_entity_poly.type
_entity_poly.pdbx_seq_one_letter_code
_entity_poly.pdbx_strand_id
1 'polypeptide(L)'
;MLRELFTKQAFEKLNYDAIKVVHSYYISAINQKAIVKQFLPLSRADIVEFLNEVVGQDTSTLSEPQKYTIEPDTETIVNEVIPMILSMLLYEILLESKASEHSSRMVAMKNAKDSATKKVSALTLSYNKARQASITKEVSEIVSGVESMKE
;
A
#
# COMPACT_ATOMS: atom_id res chain seq x y z
N MET A 1 -22.38 6.59 6.19
CA MET A 1 -22.01 7.05 7.55
C MET A 1 -20.63 7.74 7.59
N LEU A 2 -19.56 7.16 7.00
CA LEU A 2 -18.26 7.85 6.83
C LEU A 2 -18.27 9.02 5.81
N ARG A 3 -19.33 9.13 4.99
CA ARG A 3 -19.45 10.03 3.84
C ARG A 3 -19.72 11.50 4.19
N GLU A 4 -20.31 11.78 5.35
CA GLU A 4 -20.80 13.13 5.69
C GLU A 4 -20.11 13.76 6.89
N LEU A 5 -19.39 12.97 7.71
CA LEU A 5 -19.02 13.42 9.05
C LEU A 5 -17.65 14.14 9.13
N PHE A 6 -16.70 13.88 8.23
CA PHE A 6 -15.30 14.23 8.51
C PHE A 6 -14.69 15.39 7.74
N THR A 7 -15.26 15.88 6.65
CA THR A 7 -14.58 16.90 5.82
C THR A 7 -15.37 18.20 5.71
N LYS A 8 -16.59 18.20 5.17
CA LYS A 8 -17.37 19.45 5.02
C LYS A 8 -17.86 20.01 6.36
N GLN A 9 -18.59 19.19 7.15
CA GLN A 9 -19.07 19.64 8.46
C GLN A 9 -17.94 19.91 9.45
N ALA A 10 -16.83 19.17 9.38
CA ALA A 10 -15.67 19.41 10.23
C ALA A 10 -14.96 20.71 9.86
N PHE A 11 -14.75 21.00 8.57
CA PHE A 11 -14.15 22.27 8.12
C PHE A 11 -15.04 23.46 8.51
N GLU A 12 -16.35 23.36 8.28
CA GLU A 12 -17.31 24.43 8.58
C GLU A 12 -17.60 24.61 10.08
N LYS A 13 -17.52 23.55 10.90
CA LYS A 13 -17.84 23.61 12.35
C LYS A 13 -16.63 23.72 13.28
N LEU A 14 -15.44 23.23 12.89
CA LEU A 14 -14.27 23.12 13.77
C LEU A 14 -13.17 24.16 13.48
N ASN A 15 -13.44 25.19 12.65
CA ASN A 15 -12.50 26.28 12.33
C ASN A 15 -11.10 25.79 11.91
N TYR A 16 -11.02 24.91 10.92
CA TYR A 16 -9.74 24.52 10.35
C TYR A 16 -9.44 25.32 9.08
N ASP A 17 -8.26 25.92 8.99
CA ASP A 17 -7.85 26.68 7.80
C ASP A 17 -7.40 25.77 6.63
N ALA A 18 -6.95 24.54 6.94
CA ALA A 18 -6.37 23.61 5.99
C ALA A 18 -6.48 22.16 6.46
N ILE A 19 -6.90 21.26 5.56
CA ILE A 19 -6.92 19.80 5.75
C ILE A 19 -5.91 19.18 4.80
N LYS A 20 -4.90 18.52 5.37
CA LYS A 20 -3.88 17.75 4.64
C LYS A 20 -4.07 16.27 4.92
N VAL A 21 -3.95 15.45 3.89
CA VAL A 21 -4.03 13.99 4.00
C VAL A 21 -2.65 13.41 3.73
N VAL A 22 -2.18 12.60 4.67
CA VAL A 22 -0.93 11.85 4.51
C VAL A 22 -1.29 10.43 4.11
N HIS A 23 -0.80 9.99 2.95
CA HIS A 23 -1.02 8.63 2.47
C HIS A 23 0.21 8.11 1.74
N SER A 24 0.25 6.78 1.57
CA SER A 24 1.26 6.15 0.74
C SER A 24 0.81 6.20 -0.71
N TYR A 25 1.53 6.97 -1.52
CA TYR A 25 1.34 7.05 -2.96
C TYR A 25 1.96 5.84 -3.63
N TYR A 26 1.14 5.17 -4.44
CA TYR A 26 1.54 3.98 -5.17
C TYR A 26 2.21 4.37 -6.49
N ILE A 27 3.54 4.20 -6.57
CA ILE A 27 4.29 4.39 -7.84
C ILE A 27 4.49 3.03 -8.51
N SER A 28 5.00 2.06 -7.75
CA SER A 28 5.24 0.71 -8.26
C SER A 28 5.22 -0.34 -7.16
N ALA A 29 5.38 -1.60 -7.57
CA ALA A 29 5.37 -2.71 -6.64
C ALA A 29 6.46 -2.61 -5.54
N ILE A 30 7.55 -1.91 -5.85
CA ILE A 30 8.76 -1.82 -5.01
C ILE A 30 8.91 -0.43 -4.40
N ASN A 31 8.52 0.62 -5.14
CA ASN A 31 8.65 2.01 -4.69
C ASN A 31 7.27 2.56 -4.33
N GLN A 32 7.08 2.84 -3.05
CA GLN A 32 5.95 3.63 -2.56
C GLN A 32 6.50 4.83 -1.79
N LYS A 33 5.87 6.00 -1.93
CA LYS A 33 6.30 7.23 -1.25
C LYS A 33 5.20 7.74 -0.35
N ALA A 34 5.54 8.10 0.89
CA ALA A 34 4.62 8.85 1.74
C ALA A 34 4.55 10.29 1.22
N ILE A 35 3.38 10.72 0.77
CA ILE A 35 3.14 12.09 0.31
C ILE A 35 2.11 12.77 1.21
N VAL A 36 2.20 14.09 1.27
CA VAL A 36 1.23 14.94 1.96
C VAL A 36 0.47 15.71 0.90
N LYS A 37 -0.78 15.32 0.65
CA LYS A 37 -1.67 16.00 -0.32
C LYS A 37 -2.57 16.96 0.43
N GLN A 38 -2.68 18.20 -0.05
CA GLN A 38 -3.65 19.15 0.46
C GLN A 38 -5.04 18.71 -0.02
N PHE A 39 -5.99 18.49 0.89
CA PHE A 39 -7.34 18.04 0.56
C PHE A 39 -8.35 19.18 0.56
N LEU A 40 -8.25 20.12 1.51
CA LEU A 40 -9.04 21.36 1.55
C LEU A 40 -8.17 22.52 2.05
N PRO A 41 -8.23 23.74 1.49
CA PRO A 41 -9.05 24.15 0.35
C PRO A 41 -8.53 23.58 -0.96
N LEU A 42 -9.45 23.26 -1.88
CA LEU A 42 -9.11 22.83 -3.24
C LEU A 42 -8.94 24.05 -4.14
N SER A 43 -7.80 24.15 -4.83
CA SER A 43 -7.65 25.10 -5.92
C SER A 43 -8.14 24.48 -7.24
N ARG A 44 -8.45 25.34 -8.23
CA ARG A 44 -8.81 24.87 -9.57
C ARG A 44 -7.68 24.05 -10.22
N ALA A 45 -6.42 24.37 -9.90
CA ALA A 45 -5.26 23.62 -10.39
C ALA A 45 -5.24 22.20 -9.83
N ASP A 46 -5.50 22.04 -8.52
CA ASP A 46 -5.51 20.72 -7.86
C ASP A 46 -6.60 19.80 -8.42
N ILE A 47 -7.77 20.37 -8.78
CA ILE A 47 -8.87 19.62 -9.39
C ILE A 47 -8.49 19.14 -10.79
N VAL A 48 -7.84 19.98 -11.60
CA VAL A 48 -7.40 19.61 -12.95
C VAL A 48 -6.28 18.57 -12.90
N GLU A 49 -5.32 18.73 -11.99
CA GLU A 49 -4.25 17.74 -11.78
C GLU A 49 -4.83 16.37 -11.40
N PHE A 50 -5.79 16.35 -10.47
CA PHE A 50 -6.48 15.12 -10.09
C PHE A 50 -7.27 14.49 -11.25
N LEU A 51 -8.03 15.27 -12.00
CA LEU A 51 -8.79 14.75 -13.15
C LEU A 51 -7.85 14.18 -14.23
N ASN A 52 -6.67 14.77 -14.43
CA ASN A 52 -5.65 14.23 -15.32
C ASN A 52 -5.09 12.90 -14.81
N GLU A 53 -4.81 12.78 -13.51
CA GLU A 53 -4.34 11.53 -12.89
C GLU A 53 -5.36 10.39 -13.07
N VAL A 54 -6.66 10.69 -12.93
CA VAL A 54 -7.74 9.69 -13.00
C VAL A 54 -8.10 9.30 -14.44
N VAL A 55 -8.27 10.29 -15.31
CA VAL A 55 -8.81 10.07 -16.67
C VAL A 55 -7.69 9.68 -17.64
N GLY A 56 -6.42 9.95 -17.31
CA GLY A 56 -5.28 9.64 -18.18
C GLY A 56 -5.30 10.40 -19.52
N GLN A 57 -6.10 11.46 -19.61
CA GLN A 57 -6.15 12.39 -20.74
C GLN A 57 -5.75 13.78 -20.26
N ASP A 58 -5.07 14.52 -21.13
CA ASP A 58 -4.79 15.94 -20.95
C ASP A 58 -6.11 16.73 -20.94
N THR A 59 -6.72 16.90 -19.77
CA THR A 59 -7.87 17.80 -19.56
C THR A 59 -7.44 19.27 -19.44
N SER A 60 -6.14 19.54 -19.67
CA SER A 60 -5.56 20.87 -19.83
C SER A 60 -6.22 21.68 -20.97
N THR A 61 -6.94 21.02 -21.88
CA THR A 61 -7.81 21.63 -22.89
C THR A 61 -9.30 21.48 -22.57
N LEU A 62 -9.72 21.64 -21.31
CA LEU A 62 -11.12 21.94 -20.99
C LEU A 62 -11.47 23.28 -21.65
N SER A 63 -11.89 23.20 -22.92
CA SER A 63 -12.38 24.28 -23.75
C SER A 63 -13.42 25.10 -22.97
N GLU A 64 -13.50 26.39 -23.32
CA GLU A 64 -14.43 27.37 -22.74
C GLU A 64 -15.75 26.76 -22.30
N PRO A 65 -16.32 27.18 -21.15
CA PRO A 65 -17.54 26.59 -20.62
C PRO A 65 -18.61 26.61 -21.71
N GLN A 66 -18.93 25.43 -22.25
CA GLN A 66 -20.14 25.28 -23.06
C GLN A 66 -21.29 25.76 -22.19
N LYS A 67 -22.12 26.65 -22.74
CA LYS A 67 -23.28 27.16 -22.02
C LYS A 67 -24.29 26.02 -21.87
N TYR A 68 -24.21 25.32 -20.75
CA TYR A 68 -25.19 24.33 -20.36
C TYR A 68 -26.41 25.03 -19.74
N THR A 69 -27.61 24.60 -20.14
CA THR A 69 -28.83 24.95 -19.41
C THR A 69 -28.81 24.16 -18.10
N ILE A 70 -28.77 24.87 -16.97
CA ILE A 70 -28.73 24.30 -15.64
C ILE A 70 -30.12 24.38 -15.03
N GLU A 71 -30.69 23.24 -14.64
CA GLU A 71 -31.94 23.15 -13.88
C GLU A 71 -31.67 22.36 -12.59
N PRO A 72 -32.12 22.81 -11.40
CA PRO A 72 -32.99 23.97 -11.12
C PRO A 72 -32.26 25.32 -11.05
N ASP A 73 -31.07 25.38 -10.46
CA ASP A 73 -30.21 26.56 -10.40
C ASP A 73 -28.73 26.14 -10.20
N THR A 74 -27.79 27.02 -10.55
CA THR A 74 -26.36 26.70 -10.48
C THR A 74 -25.86 26.47 -9.05
N GLU A 75 -26.41 27.17 -8.08
CA GLU A 75 -25.96 27.10 -6.68
C GLU A 75 -26.33 25.75 -6.06
N THR A 76 -27.55 25.26 -6.33
CA THR A 76 -28.02 23.94 -5.91
C THR A 76 -27.14 22.82 -6.49
N ILE A 77 -26.85 22.85 -7.79
CA ILE A 77 -25.98 21.84 -8.41
C ILE A 77 -24.58 21.87 -7.80
N VAL A 78 -23.99 23.04 -7.64
CA VAL A 78 -22.64 23.19 -7.07
C VAL A 78 -22.60 22.65 -5.63
N ASN A 79 -23.63 22.92 -4.82
CA ASN A 79 -23.75 22.44 -3.45
C ASN A 79 -23.85 20.92 -3.33
N GLU A 80 -24.38 20.23 -4.34
CA GLU A 80 -24.46 18.77 -4.41
C GLU A 80 -23.20 18.12 -5.02
N VAL A 81 -22.66 18.73 -6.07
CA VAL A 81 -21.52 18.19 -6.83
C VAL A 81 -20.23 18.32 -6.04
N ILE A 82 -20.00 19.42 -5.30
CA ILE A 82 -18.77 19.60 -4.51
C ILE A 82 -18.56 18.46 -3.49
N PRO A 83 -19.55 18.09 -2.65
CA PRO A 83 -19.44 16.92 -1.76
C PRO A 83 -19.17 15.61 -2.48
N MET A 84 -19.73 15.43 -3.68
CA MET A 84 -19.51 14.23 -4.49
C MET A 84 -18.06 14.14 -4.97
N ILE A 85 -17.51 15.24 -5.50
CA ILE A 85 -16.10 15.33 -5.92
C ILE A 85 -15.16 15.10 -4.74
N LEU A 86 -15.42 15.73 -3.58
CA LEU A 86 -14.63 15.51 -2.37
C LEU A 86 -14.64 14.05 -1.90
N SER A 87 -15.79 13.38 -1.99
CA SER A 87 -15.91 11.96 -1.64
C SER A 87 -15.11 11.08 -2.59
N MET A 88 -15.14 11.40 -3.89
CA MET A 88 -14.37 10.70 -4.92
C MET A 88 -12.86 10.85 -4.70
N LEU A 89 -12.40 12.09 -4.45
CA LEU A 89 -11.00 12.41 -4.11
C LEU A 89 -10.50 11.60 -2.91
N LEU A 90 -11.28 11.56 -1.83
CA LEU A 90 -10.90 10.82 -0.63
C LEU A 90 -10.87 9.31 -0.88
N TYR A 91 -11.82 8.81 -1.67
CA TYR A 91 -11.91 7.39 -2.00
C TYR A 91 -10.70 6.93 -2.83
N GLU A 92 -10.24 7.76 -3.77
CA GLU A 92 -9.04 7.48 -4.54
C GLU A 92 -7.78 7.40 -3.68
N ILE A 93 -7.57 8.39 -2.80
CA ILE A 93 -6.45 8.39 -1.86
C ILE A 93 -6.43 7.09 -1.04
N LEU A 94 -7.61 6.63 -0.63
CA LEU A 94 -7.76 5.38 0.12
C LEU A 94 -7.42 4.15 -0.73
N LEU A 95 -7.86 4.12 -2.00
CA LEU A 95 -7.53 3.03 -2.93
C LEU A 95 -6.02 2.96 -3.21
N GLU A 96 -5.36 4.09 -3.45
CA GLU A 96 -3.91 4.14 -3.64
C GLU A 96 -3.16 3.65 -2.41
N SER A 97 -3.55 4.12 -1.23
CA SER A 97 -2.94 3.66 0.03
C SER A 97 -3.12 2.16 0.22
N LYS A 98 -4.27 1.59 -0.16
CA LYS A 98 -4.53 0.15 -0.09
C LYS A 98 -3.69 -0.62 -1.10
N ALA A 99 -3.57 -0.15 -2.34
CA ALA A 99 -2.72 -0.75 -3.35
C ALA A 99 -1.25 -0.77 -2.89
N SER A 100 -0.76 0.36 -2.36
CA SER A 100 0.56 0.50 -1.76
C SER A 100 0.80 -0.47 -0.61
N GLU A 101 -0.18 -0.62 0.29
CA GLU A 101 -0.12 -1.56 1.42
C GLU A 101 0.01 -3.02 0.95
N HIS A 102 -0.88 -3.43 0.03
CA HIS A 102 -0.87 -4.79 -0.53
C HIS A 102 0.45 -5.11 -1.24
N SER A 103 0.95 -4.16 -2.01
CA SER A 103 2.23 -4.29 -2.69
C SER A 103 3.40 -4.44 -1.73
N SER A 104 3.48 -3.57 -0.73
CA SER A 104 4.53 -3.61 0.31
C SER A 104 4.50 -4.94 1.04
N ARG A 105 3.30 -5.43 1.38
CA ARG A 105 3.11 -6.73 2.01
C ARG A 105 3.60 -7.86 1.11
N MET A 106 3.29 -7.84 -0.19
CA MET A 106 3.74 -8.86 -1.13
C MET A 106 5.27 -8.94 -1.20
N VAL A 107 5.96 -7.80 -1.31
CA VAL A 107 7.42 -7.75 -1.35
C VAL A 107 8.03 -8.22 -0.03
N ALA A 108 7.50 -7.77 1.10
CA ALA A 108 7.96 -8.21 2.42
C ALA A 108 7.83 -9.72 2.61
N MET A 109 6.70 -10.30 2.19
CA MET A 109 6.46 -11.75 2.27
C MET A 109 7.35 -12.54 1.31
N LYS A 110 7.62 -12.02 0.11
CA LYS A 110 8.59 -12.62 -0.81
C LYS A 110 9.99 -12.67 -0.19
N ASN A 111 10.45 -11.56 0.38
CA ASN A 111 11.75 -11.50 1.05
C ASN A 111 11.83 -12.42 2.27
N ALA A 112 10.74 -12.53 3.04
CA ALA A 112 10.64 -13.45 4.16
C ALA A 112 10.73 -14.92 3.70
N LYS A 113 10.02 -15.29 2.62
CA LYS A 113 10.07 -16.62 2.01
C LYS A 113 11.48 -16.96 1.55
N ASP A 114 12.13 -16.06 0.81
CA ASP A 114 13.49 -16.28 0.30
C ASP A 114 14.50 -16.45 1.45
N SER A 115 14.34 -15.68 2.54
CA SER A 115 15.16 -15.79 3.75
C SER A 115 14.92 -17.11 4.49
N ALA A 116 13.68 -17.55 4.59
CA ALA A 116 13.33 -18.83 5.19
C ALA A 116 13.88 -20.01 4.39
N THR A 117 13.78 -19.98 3.05
CA THR A 117 14.35 -21.01 2.18
C THR A 117 15.87 -21.12 2.36
N LYS A 118 16.58 -20.00 2.44
CA LYS A 118 18.02 -19.99 2.75
C LYS A 118 18.33 -20.65 4.10
N LYS A 119 17.54 -20.34 5.14
CA LYS A 119 17.69 -20.98 6.47
C LYS A 119 17.43 -22.48 6.43
N VAL A 120 16.39 -22.92 5.73
CA VAL A 120 16.07 -24.35 5.57
C VAL A 120 17.24 -25.07 4.89
N SER A 121 17.79 -24.54 3.79
CA SER A 121 18.94 -25.15 3.11
C SER A 121 20.15 -25.29 4.03
N ALA A 122 20.46 -24.26 4.82
CA ALA A 122 21.57 -24.30 5.78
C ALA A 122 21.34 -25.33 6.89
N LEU A 123 20.13 -25.39 7.46
CA LEU A 123 19.77 -26.35 8.50
C LEU A 123 19.78 -27.78 7.98
N THR A 124 19.29 -28.02 6.76
CA THR A 124 19.34 -29.34 6.11
C THR A 124 20.76 -29.82 5.91
N LEU A 125 21.68 -28.92 5.50
CA LEU A 125 23.10 -29.26 5.39
C LEU A 125 23.70 -29.63 6.76
N SER A 126 23.40 -28.83 7.80
CA SER A 126 23.86 -29.10 9.15
C SER A 126 23.30 -30.43 9.70
N TYR A 127 22.03 -30.70 9.47
CA TYR A 127 21.35 -31.93 9.86
C TYR A 127 22.02 -33.15 9.21
N ASN A 128 22.28 -33.11 7.90
CA ASN A 128 22.92 -34.21 7.20
C ASN A 128 24.36 -34.47 7.70
N LYS A 129 25.12 -33.40 8.00
CA LYS A 129 26.45 -33.53 8.61
C LYS A 129 26.38 -34.17 10.00
N ALA A 130 25.47 -33.70 10.86
CA ALA A 130 25.28 -34.26 12.20
C ALA A 130 24.82 -35.73 12.14
N ARG A 131 23.93 -36.06 11.20
CA ARG A 131 23.48 -37.44 10.96
C ARG A 131 24.64 -38.35 10.56
N GLN A 132 25.47 -37.92 9.61
CA GLN A 132 26.64 -38.69 9.20
C GLN A 132 27.63 -38.87 10.35
N ALA A 133 27.91 -37.82 11.12
CA ALA A 133 28.77 -37.91 12.29
C ALA A 133 28.23 -38.90 13.35
N SER A 134 26.91 -38.92 13.59
CA SER A 134 26.27 -39.89 14.49
C SER A 134 26.43 -41.33 14.00
N ILE A 135 26.15 -41.59 12.71
CA ILE A 135 26.31 -42.92 12.11
C ILE A 135 27.77 -43.39 12.21
N THR A 136 28.73 -42.53 11.86
CA THR A 136 30.15 -42.86 11.98
C THR A 136 30.53 -43.16 13.42
N LYS A 137 30.06 -42.36 14.38
CA LYS A 137 30.30 -42.57 15.81
C LYS A 137 29.75 -43.93 16.27
N GLU A 138 28.50 -44.24 15.95
CA GLU A 138 27.87 -45.52 16.29
C GLU A 138 28.66 -46.71 15.70
N VAL A 139 29.07 -46.63 14.43
CA VAL A 139 29.87 -47.68 13.79
C VAL A 139 31.24 -47.82 14.47
N SER A 140 31.92 -46.71 14.78
CA SER A 140 33.20 -46.73 15.49
C SER A 140 33.08 -47.35 16.88
N GLU A 141 32.00 -47.06 17.62
CA GLU A 141 31.72 -47.65 18.92
C GLU A 141 31.47 -49.16 18.83
N ILE A 142 30.71 -49.62 17.82
CA ILE A 142 30.48 -51.06 17.59
C ILE A 142 31.79 -51.79 17.30
N VAL A 143 32.63 -51.26 16.40
CA VAL A 143 33.90 -51.89 16.03
C VAL A 143 34.85 -51.93 17.23
N SER A 144 34.96 -50.83 17.99
CA SER A 144 35.79 -50.79 19.20
C SER A 144 35.32 -51.78 20.27
N GLY A 145 33.99 -51.93 20.44
CA GLY A 145 33.42 -52.88 21.40
C GLY A 145 33.69 -54.34 21.02
N VAL A 146 33.55 -54.69 19.73
CA VAL A 146 33.85 -56.05 19.23
C VAL A 146 35.34 -56.38 19.39
N GLU A 147 36.24 -55.43 19.12
CA GLU A 147 37.68 -55.68 19.24
C GLU A 147 38.11 -55.88 20.70
N SER A 148 37.49 -55.16 21.64
CA SER A 148 37.74 -55.30 23.09
C SER A 148 37.31 -56.67 23.65
N MET A 149 36.46 -57.43 22.93
CA MET A 149 36.03 -58.78 23.35
C MET A 149 36.95 -59.90 22.83
N LYS A 150 37.92 -59.61 21.98
CA LYS A 150 38.84 -60.61 21.41
C LYS A 150 40.11 -60.83 22.25
N GLU A 151 40.37 -59.97 23.23
CA GLU A 151 41.37 -60.18 24.29
C GLU A 151 40.75 -60.90 25.48
#